data_AF-A0A662FW02-F1
#
_entry.id   AF-A0A662FW02-F1
#
_cell.length_a   1.000
_cell.length_b   1.000
_cell.length_c   1.000
_cell.angle_alpha   90.00
_cell.angle_beta   90.00
_cell.angle_gamma   90.00
#
_symmetry.space_group_name_H-M   'P 1'
#
loop_
_entity.id
_entity.type
_entity.pdbx_description
1 polymer ?
#
loop_
_entity_poly.entity_id
_entity_poly.type
_entity_poly.pdbx_seq_one_letter_code
_entity_poly.pdbx_strand_id
1 'polypeptide(L)'
;MSIEEKLRETSEILLRSENRRNILREIVKEKVISTSELAARTGLTRQAILKFLKELEEAGLVNIKKNQKPWIVVSTPLAEEVLFEIPMPRRVPKKYPCRWLEFPQCLVRDDKLKLTIIWGSRGYTVAKIHDAIGVPELVLSLTKWFLSNGGDIKNIEIVSAIDNVLLRKPEILEENILLIGSGVVNIVSGKLMEALFPPIRFEPPSGREIYSTYTNTFYSASHPVYSKAGLIGLFPNPWNPEKVAVVVAGIFKTGTVAGIRLLRKHVENTIRITDHPQGNIPVRILRSTSEGEDDGFFE
;
A
#
# COMPACT_ATOMS: atom_id res chain seq x y z
N MET A 1 -6.03 0.83 26.56
CA MET A 1 -4.91 1.33 25.73
C MET A 1 -3.93 0.19 25.53
N SER A 2 -3.78 -0.28 24.30
CA SER A 2 -2.87 -1.38 23.97
C SER A 2 -1.40 -0.92 24.13
N ILE A 3 -0.46 -1.88 24.23
CA ILE A 3 0.98 -1.58 24.26
C ILE A 3 1.42 -0.84 22.98
N GLU A 4 0.80 -1.18 21.86
CA GLU A 4 1.02 -0.54 20.56
C GLU A 4 0.57 0.93 20.54
N GLU A 5 -0.58 1.25 21.15
CA GLU A 5 -1.05 2.64 21.26
C GLU A 5 -0.07 3.51 22.08
N LYS A 6 0.47 2.97 23.18
CA LYS A 6 1.49 3.67 24.00
C LYS A 6 2.81 3.89 23.25
N LEU A 7 3.28 2.87 22.52
CA LEU A 7 4.50 2.97 21.71
C LEU A 7 4.35 3.99 20.58
N ARG A 8 3.16 4.09 20.00
CA ARG A 8 2.84 5.04 18.92
C ARG A 8 2.80 6.48 19.43
N GLU A 9 2.11 6.73 20.55
CA GLU A 9 2.04 8.04 21.20
C GLU A 9 3.43 8.54 21.63
N THR A 10 4.26 7.63 22.17
CA THR A 10 5.66 7.92 22.51
C THR A 10 6.50 8.26 21.27
N SER A 11 6.27 7.55 20.16
CA SER A 11 6.94 7.79 18.88
C SER A 11 6.54 9.13 18.25
N GLU A 12 5.28 9.54 18.36
CA GLU A 12 4.80 10.85 17.87
C GLU A 12 5.42 12.01 18.66
N ILE A 13 5.58 11.86 19.98
CA ILE A 13 6.26 12.86 20.82
C ILE A 13 7.74 12.97 20.42
N LEU A 14 8.40 11.84 20.17
CA LEU A 14 9.80 11.79 19.73
C LEU A 14 10.02 12.52 18.40
N LEU A 15 9.07 12.44 17.48
CA LEU A 15 9.20 13.06 16.16
C LEU A 15 8.88 14.57 16.12
N ARG A 16 8.54 15.22 17.24
CA ARG A 16 8.39 16.70 17.24
C ARG A 16 9.67 17.48 16.90
N SER A 17 10.83 16.85 17.03
CA SER A 17 12.12 17.44 16.66
C SER A 17 12.47 17.18 15.21
N GLU A 18 12.69 18.25 14.43
CA GLU A 18 13.07 18.16 13.02
C GLU A 18 14.37 17.35 12.82
N ASN A 19 15.33 17.48 13.75
CA ASN A 19 16.58 16.70 13.71
C ASN A 19 16.34 15.20 13.90
N ARG A 20 15.38 14.81 14.76
CA ARG A 20 15.01 13.41 14.98
C ARG A 20 14.27 12.84 13.78
N ARG A 21 13.34 13.61 13.20
CA ARG A 21 12.67 13.26 11.94
C ARG A 21 13.66 13.09 10.81
N ASN A 22 14.64 13.99 10.69
CA ASN A 22 15.63 13.93 9.62
C ASN A 22 16.55 12.70 9.75
N ILE A 23 16.98 12.35 10.97
CA ILE A 23 17.69 11.09 11.22
C ILE A 23 16.83 9.89 10.85
N LEU A 24 15.58 9.83 11.35
CA LEU A 24 14.70 8.70 11.07
C LEU A 24 14.42 8.56 9.56
N ARG A 25 14.29 9.68 8.84
CA ARG A 25 14.11 9.74 7.39
C ARG A 25 15.30 9.14 6.65
N GLU A 26 16.54 9.47 7.01
CA GLU A 26 17.73 8.86 6.41
C GLU A 26 17.82 7.35 6.70
N ILE A 27 17.45 6.92 7.92
CA ILE A 27 17.41 5.51 8.29
C ILE A 27 16.36 4.73 7.49
N VAL A 28 15.14 5.27 7.39
CA VAL A 28 14.03 4.67 6.63
C VAL A 28 14.37 4.55 5.14
N LYS A 29 15.01 5.58 4.58
CA LYS A 29 15.42 5.64 3.18
C LYS A 29 16.45 4.57 2.83
N GLU A 30 17.51 4.44 3.64
CA GLU A 30 18.59 3.50 3.36
C GLU A 30 18.31 2.09 3.88
N LYS A 31 17.33 1.91 4.78
CA LYS A 31 16.97 0.68 5.50
C LYS A 31 18.06 0.15 6.45
N VAL A 32 19.32 0.23 6.04
CA VAL A 32 20.52 -0.12 6.80
C VAL A 32 21.54 0.99 6.58
N ILE A 33 21.98 1.65 7.65
CA ILE A 33 22.92 2.77 7.57
C ILE A 33 23.89 2.75 8.76
N SER A 34 25.14 3.17 8.54
CA SER A 34 26.11 3.31 9.62
C SER A 34 25.97 4.64 10.35
N THR A 35 26.35 4.67 11.63
CA THR A 35 26.43 5.91 12.43
C THR A 35 27.35 6.99 11.83
N SER A 36 28.38 6.59 11.09
CA SER A 36 29.27 7.52 10.36
C SER A 36 28.58 8.15 9.15
N GLU A 37 27.83 7.36 8.38
CA GLU A 37 27.06 7.88 7.24
C GLU A 37 25.94 8.80 7.71
N LEU A 38 25.25 8.45 8.81
CA LEU A 38 24.26 9.34 9.43
C LEU A 38 24.88 10.70 9.81
N ALA A 39 26.09 10.70 10.38
CA ALA A 39 26.78 11.94 10.72
C ALA A 39 27.12 12.78 9.48
N ALA A 40 27.64 12.14 8.43
CA ALA A 40 27.98 12.81 7.19
C ALA A 40 26.75 13.44 6.50
N ARG A 41 25.61 12.74 6.51
CA ARG A 41 24.39 13.18 5.80
C ARG A 41 23.57 14.21 6.58
N THR A 42 23.51 14.09 7.90
CA THR A 42 22.68 14.99 8.73
C THR A 42 23.45 16.21 9.24
N GLY A 43 24.79 16.19 9.17
CA GLY A 43 25.64 17.26 9.72
C GLY A 43 25.64 17.32 11.25
N LEU A 44 25.02 16.35 11.93
CA LEU A 44 24.90 16.31 13.38
C LEU A 44 26.15 15.72 14.03
N THR A 45 26.44 16.16 15.25
CA THR A 45 27.55 15.60 16.03
C THR A 45 27.27 14.14 16.40
N ARG A 46 28.34 13.35 16.53
CA ARG A 46 28.24 11.94 16.92
C ARG A 46 27.49 11.74 18.24
N GLN A 47 27.69 12.63 19.22
CA GLN A 47 26.98 12.56 20.50
C GLN A 47 25.47 12.76 20.35
N ALA A 48 25.05 13.72 19.52
CA ALA A 48 23.63 13.94 19.23
C ALA A 48 23.00 12.73 18.53
N ILE A 49 23.69 12.17 17.54
CA ILE A 49 23.22 10.98 16.81
C ILE A 49 23.06 9.79 17.76
N LEU A 50 24.05 9.51 18.61
CA LEU A 50 23.97 8.39 19.56
C LEU A 50 22.81 8.56 20.56
N LYS A 51 22.57 9.80 21.02
CA LYS A 51 21.43 10.11 21.89
C LYS A 51 20.10 9.82 21.18
N PHE A 52 19.93 10.34 19.96
CA PHE A 52 18.70 10.12 19.19
C PHE A 52 18.49 8.66 18.82
N LEU A 53 19.55 7.95 18.43
CA LEU A 53 19.46 6.52 18.13
C LEU A 53 19.03 5.68 19.34
N LYS A 54 19.49 6.03 20.55
CA LYS A 54 19.04 5.37 21.78
C LYS A 54 17.54 5.58 22.00
N GLU A 55 17.06 6.81 21.85
CA GLU A 55 15.64 7.14 21.98
C GLU A 55 14.78 6.41 20.92
N LEU A 56 15.26 6.32 19.68
CA LEU A 56 14.58 5.59 18.59
C LEU A 56 14.60 4.07 18.79
N GLU A 57 15.67 3.51 19.36
CA GLU A 57 15.79 2.09 19.69
C GLU A 57 14.84 1.72 20.84
N GLU A 58 14.75 2.56 21.88
CA GLU A 58 13.80 2.38 22.99
C GLU A 58 12.34 2.44 22.54
N ALA A 59 12.03 3.27 21.55
CA ALA A 59 10.71 3.34 20.91
C ALA A 59 10.44 2.20 19.92
N GLY A 60 11.40 1.29 19.69
CA GLY A 60 11.27 0.18 18.75
C GLY A 60 11.27 0.60 17.27
N LEU A 61 11.70 1.82 16.95
CA LEU A 61 11.73 2.34 15.57
C LEU A 61 12.97 1.84 14.82
N VAL A 62 14.07 1.55 15.52
CA VAL A 62 15.31 1.06 14.91
C VAL A 62 15.93 -0.06 15.73
N ASN A 63 16.66 -0.96 15.07
CA ASN A 63 17.52 -1.95 15.72
C ASN A 63 18.99 -1.57 15.51
N ILE A 64 19.81 -1.59 16.56
CA ILE A 64 21.22 -1.18 16.49
C ILE A 64 22.14 -2.37 16.74
N LYS A 65 22.97 -2.71 15.75
CA LYS A 65 24.07 -3.67 15.93
C LYS A 65 25.30 -2.94 16.47
N LYS A 66 25.56 -3.14 17.78
CA LYS A 66 26.65 -2.49 18.54
C LYS A 66 27.95 -3.31 18.58
N ASN A 67 28.00 -4.43 17.87
CA ASN A 67 29.13 -5.36 17.84
C ASN A 67 30.35 -4.87 17.04
N GLN A 68 30.22 -3.77 16.29
CA GLN A 68 31.32 -3.15 15.54
C GLN A 68 31.20 -1.63 15.55
N LYS A 69 32.28 -0.90 15.23
CA LYS A 69 32.25 0.55 15.00
C LYS A 69 32.63 0.84 13.54
N PRO A 70 31.89 1.71 12.82
CA PRO A 70 30.66 2.41 13.23
C PRO A 70 29.49 1.44 13.50
N TRP A 71 28.61 1.79 14.45
CA TRP A 71 27.40 1.00 14.70
C TRP A 71 26.53 0.96 13.45
N ILE A 72 25.88 -0.18 13.20
CA ILE A 72 24.92 -0.35 12.11
C ILE A 72 23.52 -0.19 12.66
N VAL A 73 22.73 0.67 12.02
CA VAL A 73 21.34 0.95 12.37
C VAL A 73 20.45 0.37 11.29
N VAL A 74 19.42 -0.36 11.70
CA VAL A 74 18.45 -1.02 10.82
C VAL A 74 17.07 -0.44 11.11
N SER A 75 16.39 0.05 10.07
CA SER A 75 15.02 0.54 10.16
C SER A 75 14.06 -0.61 10.47
N THR A 76 13.07 -0.36 11.33
CA THR A 76 11.92 -1.27 11.50
C THR A 76 10.77 -0.84 10.59
N PRO A 77 9.77 -1.70 10.34
CA PRO A 77 8.53 -1.29 9.66
C PRO A 77 7.79 -0.15 10.40
N LEU A 78 7.82 -0.16 11.74
CA LEU A 78 7.18 0.86 12.57
C LEU A 78 7.77 2.25 12.33
N ALA A 79 9.07 2.36 12.08
CA ALA A 79 9.71 3.64 11.72
C ALA A 79 9.08 4.29 10.48
N GLU A 80 8.72 3.48 9.48
CA GLU A 80 8.10 3.99 8.26
C GLU A 80 6.69 4.51 8.56
N GLU A 81 5.90 3.74 9.31
CA GLU A 81 4.54 4.11 9.66
C GLU A 81 4.46 5.41 10.47
N VAL A 82 5.36 5.59 11.44
CA VAL A 82 5.42 6.79 12.27
C VAL A 82 5.97 7.98 11.47
N LEU A 83 6.99 7.77 10.63
CA LEU A 83 7.59 8.86 9.83
C LEU A 83 6.59 9.47 8.83
N PHE A 84 5.71 8.64 8.26
CA PHE A 84 4.83 9.07 7.18
C PHE A 84 3.53 9.74 7.63
N GLU A 85 3.24 9.83 8.94
CA GLU A 85 2.08 10.55 9.50
C GLU A 85 0.75 10.31 8.73
N ILE A 86 0.59 9.13 8.10
CA ILE A 86 -0.57 8.84 7.24
C ILE A 86 -1.81 8.80 8.14
N PRO A 87 -2.86 9.59 7.87
CA PRO A 87 -4.04 9.65 8.73
C PRO A 87 -4.61 8.26 8.98
N MET A 88 -4.92 7.95 10.24
CA MET A 88 -5.61 6.72 10.55
C MET A 88 -7.03 6.78 9.96
N PRO A 89 -7.42 5.81 9.12
CA PRO A 89 -8.77 5.78 8.61
C PRO A 89 -9.77 5.49 9.72
N ARG A 90 -11.02 5.92 9.52
CA ARG A 90 -12.11 5.62 10.46
C ARG A 90 -12.47 4.15 10.33
N ARG A 91 -12.82 3.49 11.45
CA ARG A 91 -13.49 2.19 11.38
C ARG A 91 -14.83 2.40 10.69
N VAL A 92 -15.01 1.74 9.55
CA VAL A 92 -16.21 1.87 8.73
C VAL A 92 -16.91 0.51 8.63
N PRO A 93 -18.25 0.49 8.47
CA PRO A 93 -18.99 -0.74 8.22
C PRO A 93 -18.43 -1.47 6.99
N LYS A 94 -18.40 -2.81 7.04
CA LYS A 94 -17.96 -3.67 5.91
C LYS A 94 -19.00 -3.74 4.79
N LYS A 95 -19.56 -2.61 4.38
CA LYS A 95 -20.45 -2.51 3.22
C LYS A 95 -19.61 -2.12 2.01
N TYR A 96 -19.47 -3.05 1.08
CA TYR A 96 -18.75 -2.81 -0.16
C TYR A 96 -19.56 -1.86 -1.06
N PRO A 97 -19.00 -0.69 -1.44
CA PRO A 97 -19.72 0.32 -2.22
C PRO A 97 -19.81 -0.04 -3.71
N CYS A 98 -19.04 -1.03 -4.17
CA CYS A 98 -18.97 -1.44 -5.57
C CYS A 98 -18.74 -2.95 -5.67
N ARG A 99 -19.37 -3.58 -6.67
CA ARG A 99 -19.18 -4.98 -7.08
C ARG A 99 -18.36 -5.06 -8.36
N TRP A 100 -17.76 -6.21 -8.66
CA TRP A 100 -17.01 -6.36 -9.91
C TRP A 100 -17.89 -6.12 -11.16
N LEU A 101 -19.16 -6.51 -11.14
CA LEU A 101 -20.07 -6.25 -12.26
C LEU A 101 -20.38 -4.75 -12.45
N GLU A 102 -20.18 -3.93 -11.43
CA GLU A 102 -20.39 -2.48 -11.46
C GLU A 102 -19.09 -1.73 -11.75
N PHE A 103 -17.94 -2.40 -11.78
CA PHE A 103 -16.67 -1.78 -12.10
C PHE A 103 -16.50 -1.68 -13.64
N PRO A 104 -15.99 -0.56 -14.18
CA PRO A 104 -15.46 0.64 -13.51
C PRO A 104 -16.50 1.76 -13.28
N GLN A 105 -17.80 1.54 -13.49
CA GLN A 105 -18.84 2.57 -13.32
C GLN A 105 -18.82 3.23 -11.95
N CYS A 106 -18.50 2.48 -10.89
CA CYS A 106 -18.40 3.03 -9.54
C CYS A 106 -17.25 4.04 -9.32
N LEU A 107 -16.34 4.20 -10.30
CA LEU A 107 -15.33 5.27 -10.29
C LEU A 107 -15.89 6.61 -10.79
N VAL A 108 -17.09 6.61 -11.39
CA VAL A 108 -17.74 7.79 -11.96
C VAL A 108 -18.66 8.44 -10.93
N ARG A 109 -18.51 9.75 -10.72
CA ARG A 109 -19.45 10.59 -9.94
C ARG A 109 -19.66 11.92 -10.63
N ASP A 110 -20.90 12.41 -10.63
CA ASP A 110 -21.27 13.69 -11.24
C ASP A 110 -20.74 13.81 -12.69
N ASP A 111 -20.92 12.75 -13.47
CA ASP A 111 -20.42 12.58 -14.84
C ASP A 111 -18.90 12.74 -15.02
N LYS A 112 -18.12 12.50 -13.94
CA LYS A 112 -16.65 12.56 -13.94
C LYS A 112 -16.02 11.24 -13.53
N LEU A 113 -15.10 10.76 -14.36
CA LEU A 113 -14.21 9.66 -13.99
C LEU A 113 -13.07 10.22 -13.15
N LYS A 114 -13.09 9.96 -11.84
CA LYS A 114 -12.05 10.41 -10.91
C LYS A 114 -11.37 9.22 -10.23
N LEU A 115 -10.04 9.13 -10.36
CA LEU A 115 -9.23 8.07 -9.77
C LEU A 115 -7.83 8.59 -9.41
N THR A 116 -7.39 8.36 -8.18
CA THR A 116 -6.01 8.59 -7.76
C THR A 116 -5.26 7.27 -7.69
N ILE A 117 -4.24 7.10 -8.54
CA ILE A 117 -3.36 5.94 -8.52
C ILE A 117 -2.22 6.24 -7.55
N ILE A 118 -2.20 5.51 -6.43
CA ILE A 118 -1.14 5.60 -5.43
C ILE A 118 -0.18 4.46 -5.65
N TRP A 119 1.07 4.80 -5.99
CA TRP A 119 2.17 3.86 -6.12
C TRP A 119 3.43 4.40 -5.43
N GLY A 120 4.33 3.51 -5.03
CA GLY A 120 5.57 3.95 -4.41
C GLY A 120 6.41 4.82 -5.36
N SER A 121 7.19 5.75 -4.81
CA SER A 121 8.33 6.38 -5.50
C SER A 121 9.67 6.05 -4.83
N ARG A 122 10.79 6.51 -5.40
CA ARG A 122 12.12 6.51 -4.74
C ARG A 122 12.32 7.65 -3.74
N GLY A 123 11.28 8.41 -3.40
CA GLY A 123 11.40 9.62 -2.58
C GLY A 123 11.80 9.30 -1.15
N TYR A 124 11.11 8.37 -0.51
CA TYR A 124 11.34 7.99 0.88
C TYR A 124 11.51 6.48 1.08
N THR A 125 10.90 5.68 0.22
CA THR A 125 11.10 4.23 0.16
C THR A 125 11.61 3.86 -1.23
N VAL A 126 12.15 2.66 -1.45
CA VAL A 126 12.55 2.25 -2.81
C VAL A 126 11.33 1.67 -3.52
N ALA A 127 10.71 2.46 -4.40
CA ALA A 127 9.74 1.92 -5.33
C ALA A 127 10.40 1.11 -6.44
N LYS A 128 9.76 0.00 -6.77
CA LYS A 128 10.15 -0.87 -7.86
C LYS A 128 9.25 -0.59 -9.05
N ILE A 129 9.81 0.00 -10.11
CA ILE A 129 9.10 0.31 -11.38
C ILE A 129 8.32 -0.89 -11.92
N HIS A 130 8.82 -2.11 -11.68
CA HIS A 130 8.18 -3.32 -12.15
C HIS A 130 6.83 -3.64 -11.48
N ASP A 131 6.53 -3.08 -10.32
CA ASP A 131 5.21 -3.26 -9.66
C ASP A 131 4.10 -2.49 -10.39
N ALA A 132 4.47 -1.51 -11.22
CA ALA A 132 3.56 -0.61 -11.93
C ALA A 132 3.41 -0.95 -13.43
N ILE A 133 3.95 -2.09 -13.88
CA ILE A 133 3.82 -2.54 -15.27
C ILE A 133 2.33 -2.78 -15.56
N GLY A 134 1.84 -2.18 -16.66
CA GLY A 134 0.43 -2.29 -17.08
C GLY A 134 -0.47 -1.13 -16.66
N VAL A 135 0.02 -0.21 -15.82
CA VAL A 135 -0.79 0.94 -15.38
C VAL A 135 -1.11 1.92 -16.53
N PRO A 136 -0.17 2.32 -17.41
CA PRO A 136 -0.51 3.17 -18.56
C PRO A 136 -1.60 2.55 -19.44
N GLU A 137 -1.53 1.24 -19.69
CA GLU A 137 -2.52 0.50 -20.45
C GLU A 137 -3.87 0.44 -19.71
N LEU A 138 -3.87 0.22 -18.40
CA LEU A 138 -5.09 0.29 -17.59
C LEU A 138 -5.75 1.67 -17.66
N VAL A 139 -4.97 2.75 -17.53
CA VAL A 139 -5.46 4.13 -17.64
C VAL A 139 -6.07 4.39 -19.02
N LEU A 140 -5.44 3.88 -20.08
CA LEU A 140 -5.96 3.97 -21.43
C LEU A 140 -7.29 3.20 -21.56
N SER A 141 -7.39 2.00 -21.01
CA SER A 141 -8.61 1.18 -21.07
C SER A 141 -9.75 1.82 -20.26
N LEU A 142 -9.48 2.40 -19.09
CA LEU A 142 -10.47 3.17 -18.31
C LEU A 142 -10.96 4.40 -19.08
N THR A 143 -10.04 5.13 -19.70
CA THR A 143 -10.35 6.30 -20.53
C THR A 143 -11.24 5.91 -21.71
N LYS A 144 -10.87 4.86 -22.46
CA LYS A 144 -11.65 4.34 -23.59
C LYS A 144 -13.03 3.86 -23.16
N TRP A 145 -13.11 3.15 -22.03
CA TRP A 145 -14.38 2.69 -21.48
C TRP A 145 -15.28 3.88 -21.17
N PHE A 146 -14.78 4.92 -20.49
CA PHE A 146 -15.58 6.08 -20.11
C PHE A 146 -16.10 6.86 -21.33
N LEU A 147 -15.25 7.11 -22.32
CA LEU A 147 -15.64 7.78 -23.57
C LEU A 147 -16.67 6.95 -24.36
N SER A 148 -16.50 5.63 -24.40
CA SER A 148 -17.45 4.72 -25.07
C SER A 148 -18.82 4.67 -24.39
N ASN A 149 -18.90 5.06 -23.12
CA ASN A 149 -20.14 5.13 -22.34
C ASN A 149 -20.71 6.56 -22.25
N GLY A 150 -20.32 7.45 -23.17
CA GLY A 150 -20.89 8.79 -23.30
C GLY A 150 -20.22 9.87 -22.44
N GLY A 151 -19.11 9.54 -21.76
CA GLY A 151 -18.32 10.52 -21.02
C GLY A 151 -17.56 11.52 -21.90
N ASP A 152 -17.33 12.73 -21.39
CA ASP A 152 -16.48 13.76 -22.03
C ASP A 152 -15.03 13.63 -21.56
N ILE A 153 -14.06 13.76 -22.46
CA ILE A 153 -12.63 13.78 -22.13
C ILE A 153 -12.27 14.85 -21.09
N LYS A 154 -12.99 15.97 -21.04
CA LYS A 154 -12.81 17.04 -20.04
C LYS A 154 -13.19 16.62 -18.62
N ASN A 155 -13.96 15.53 -18.49
CA ASN A 155 -14.45 15.00 -17.23
C ASN A 155 -13.60 13.82 -16.71
N ILE A 156 -12.38 13.64 -17.24
CA ILE A 156 -11.45 12.61 -16.81
C ILE A 156 -10.38 13.23 -15.92
N GLU A 157 -10.33 12.79 -14.66
CA GLU A 157 -9.32 13.18 -13.67
C GLU A 157 -8.66 11.92 -13.10
N ILE A 158 -7.64 11.43 -13.79
CA ILE A 158 -6.80 10.32 -13.31
C ILE A 158 -5.45 10.87 -12.89
N VAL A 159 -5.18 10.85 -11.58
CA VAL A 159 -3.99 11.45 -10.98
C VAL A 159 -3.03 10.37 -10.50
N SER A 160 -1.74 10.56 -10.74
CA SER A 160 -0.69 9.74 -10.14
C SER A 160 -0.18 10.41 -8.87
N ALA A 161 -0.29 9.73 -7.73
CA ALA A 161 0.22 10.16 -6.45
C ALA A 161 1.36 9.25 -5.98
N ILE A 162 2.53 9.85 -5.79
CA ILE A 162 3.71 9.20 -5.22
C ILE A 162 3.91 9.61 -3.76
N ASP A 163 4.83 8.94 -3.05
CA ASP A 163 5.11 9.13 -1.61
C ASP A 163 5.07 10.60 -1.17
N ASN A 164 5.83 11.49 -1.82
CA ASN A 164 5.90 12.89 -1.43
C ASN A 164 4.59 13.68 -1.65
N VAL A 165 3.79 13.30 -2.65
CA VAL A 165 2.49 13.93 -2.93
C VAL A 165 1.51 13.53 -1.85
N LEU A 166 1.41 12.23 -1.54
CA LEU A 166 0.53 11.71 -0.51
C LEU A 166 0.82 12.34 0.86
N LEU A 167 2.10 12.49 1.22
CA LEU A 167 2.50 13.09 2.50
C LEU A 167 2.17 14.58 2.60
N ARG A 168 2.16 15.31 1.48
CA ARG A 168 1.84 16.74 1.45
C ARG A 168 0.36 17.02 1.33
N LYS A 169 -0.39 16.07 0.76
CA LYS A 169 -1.81 16.16 0.46
C LYS A 169 -2.53 14.89 0.89
N PRO A 170 -2.66 14.63 2.21
CA PRO A 170 -3.32 13.43 2.69
C PRO A 170 -4.80 13.32 2.28
N GLU A 171 -5.43 14.44 1.92
CA GLU A 171 -6.81 14.50 1.42
C GLU A 171 -7.03 13.66 0.14
N ILE A 172 -5.97 13.31 -0.60
CA ILE A 172 -6.11 12.41 -1.76
C ILE A 172 -6.60 11.01 -1.36
N LEU A 173 -6.42 10.61 -0.09
CA LEU A 173 -6.94 9.35 0.43
C LEU A 173 -8.46 9.35 0.53
N GLU A 174 -9.12 10.51 0.50
CA GLU A 174 -10.58 10.64 0.56
C GLU A 174 -11.25 10.48 -0.82
N GLU A 175 -10.48 10.22 -1.88
CA GLU A 175 -10.99 10.02 -3.25
C GLU A 175 -11.12 8.54 -3.63
N ASN A 176 -11.56 8.23 -4.86
CA ASN A 176 -11.37 6.88 -5.37
C ASN A 176 -9.87 6.63 -5.53
N ILE A 177 -9.35 5.57 -4.92
CA ILE A 177 -7.92 5.27 -4.91
C ILE A 177 -7.65 3.89 -5.53
N LEU A 178 -6.56 3.79 -6.28
CA LEU A 178 -5.98 2.53 -6.75
C LEU A 178 -4.61 2.35 -6.11
N LEU A 179 -4.50 1.37 -5.21
CA LEU A 179 -3.29 1.06 -4.45
C LEU A 179 -2.48 -0.02 -5.18
N ILE A 180 -1.28 0.35 -5.65
CA ILE A 180 -0.38 -0.54 -6.38
C ILE A 180 1.04 -0.48 -5.80
N GLY A 181 1.59 -1.65 -5.49
CA GLY A 181 3.04 -1.81 -5.35
C GLY A 181 3.56 -1.69 -3.92
N SER A 182 4.75 -1.10 -3.80
CA SER A 182 5.61 -1.14 -2.62
C SER A 182 5.79 0.24 -1.96
N GLY A 183 6.45 0.28 -0.80
CA GLY A 183 6.80 1.54 -0.13
C GLY A 183 5.63 2.11 0.68
N VAL A 184 5.34 3.40 0.49
CA VAL A 184 4.23 4.07 1.19
C VAL A 184 2.89 3.36 0.98
N VAL A 185 2.69 2.71 -0.17
CA VAL A 185 1.47 1.97 -0.50
C VAL A 185 1.27 0.76 0.40
N ASN A 186 2.34 0.11 0.88
CA ASN A 186 2.21 -0.99 1.83
C ASN A 186 1.60 -0.50 3.15
N ILE A 187 1.96 0.72 3.56
CA ILE A 187 1.47 1.32 4.79
C ILE A 187 0.02 1.76 4.63
N VAL A 188 -0.32 2.38 3.49
CA VAL A 188 -1.72 2.74 3.17
C VAL A 188 -2.59 1.48 3.09
N SER A 189 -2.13 0.44 2.39
CA SER A 189 -2.83 -0.83 2.29
C SER A 189 -2.96 -1.50 3.65
N GLY A 190 -1.91 -1.50 4.48
CA GLY A 190 -1.96 -2.03 5.84
C GLY A 190 -2.98 -1.31 6.72
N LYS A 191 -3.01 0.02 6.70
CA LYS A 191 -4.03 0.82 7.41
C LYS A 191 -5.44 0.55 6.92
N LEU A 192 -5.62 0.35 5.61
CA LEU A 192 -6.90 -0.05 5.04
C LEU A 192 -7.33 -1.44 5.53
N MET A 193 -6.41 -2.42 5.54
CA MET A 193 -6.69 -3.76 6.05
C MET A 193 -6.97 -3.77 7.55
N GLU A 194 -6.28 -2.95 8.34
CA GLU A 194 -6.51 -2.80 9.78
C GLU A 194 -7.89 -2.20 10.09
N ALA A 195 -8.29 -1.16 9.35
CA ALA A 195 -9.58 -0.50 9.58
C ALA A 195 -10.78 -1.32 9.12
N LEU A 196 -10.65 -2.06 8.02
CA LEU A 196 -11.73 -2.87 7.45
C LEU A 196 -11.77 -4.29 7.99
N PHE A 197 -10.60 -4.83 8.37
CA PHE A 197 -10.37 -6.23 8.74
C PHE A 197 -11.15 -7.22 7.85
N PRO A 198 -10.91 -7.25 6.53
CA PRO A 198 -11.75 -8.02 5.62
C PRO A 198 -11.52 -9.55 5.75
N PRO A 199 -12.50 -10.39 5.37
CA PRO A 199 -12.38 -11.86 5.37
C PRO A 199 -11.17 -12.39 4.59
N ILE A 200 -10.81 -11.70 3.49
CA ILE A 200 -9.60 -11.95 2.70
C ILE A 200 -8.72 -10.71 2.83
N ARG A 201 -7.50 -10.88 3.34
CA ARG A 201 -6.58 -9.77 3.67
C ARG A 201 -5.14 -10.24 3.74
N PHE A 202 -4.20 -9.29 3.77
CA PHE A 202 -2.86 -9.59 4.25
C PHE A 202 -2.88 -9.80 5.77
N GLU A 203 -2.20 -10.83 6.26
CA GLU A 203 -2.06 -11.16 7.67
C GLU A 203 -0.57 -11.39 8.01
N PRO A 204 0.04 -10.57 8.88
CA PRO A 204 -0.51 -9.32 9.45
C PRO A 204 -0.81 -8.26 8.36
N PRO A 205 -1.53 -7.15 8.66
CA PRO A 205 -1.92 -6.12 7.68
C PRO A 205 -0.78 -5.55 6.81
N SER A 206 0.46 -5.51 7.33
CA SER A 206 1.68 -5.10 6.61
C SER A 206 2.56 -6.29 6.19
N GLY A 207 2.01 -7.50 6.28
CA GLY A 207 2.68 -8.78 6.03
C GLY A 207 2.75 -9.16 4.54
N ARG A 208 3.28 -10.35 4.29
CA ARG A 208 3.44 -10.93 2.93
C ARG A 208 2.64 -12.21 2.73
N GLU A 209 1.70 -12.46 3.61
CA GLU A 209 0.84 -13.64 3.54
C GLU A 209 -0.59 -13.15 3.40
N ILE A 210 -1.36 -13.82 2.54
CA ILE A 210 -2.78 -13.53 2.39
C ILE A 210 -3.52 -14.62 3.17
N TYR A 211 -4.46 -14.23 4.03
CA TYR A 211 -5.33 -15.15 4.75
C TYR A 211 -6.76 -14.99 4.26
N SER A 212 -7.43 -16.12 4.00
CA SER A 212 -8.86 -16.18 3.75
C SER A 212 -9.58 -16.93 4.87
N THR A 213 -10.58 -16.29 5.47
CA THR A 213 -11.46 -16.94 6.45
C THR A 213 -12.45 -17.92 5.81
N TYR A 214 -12.69 -17.84 4.49
CA TYR A 214 -13.63 -18.73 3.81
C TYR A 214 -13.04 -20.11 3.56
N THR A 215 -11.79 -20.15 3.11
CA THR A 215 -11.03 -21.38 2.86
C THR A 215 -10.15 -21.78 4.04
N ASN A 216 -10.06 -20.93 5.08
CA ASN A 216 -9.14 -21.09 6.20
C ASN A 216 -7.68 -21.35 5.76
N THR A 217 -7.26 -20.67 4.68
CA THR A 217 -5.97 -20.92 4.01
C THR A 217 -5.05 -19.70 4.13
N PHE A 218 -3.78 -19.96 4.44
CA PHE A 218 -2.69 -18.99 4.32
C PHE A 218 -1.95 -19.18 3.00
N TYR A 219 -2.00 -18.16 2.16
CA TYR A 219 -1.20 -18.06 0.95
C TYR A 219 0.12 -17.42 1.34
N SER A 220 1.14 -18.26 1.53
CA SER A 220 2.46 -17.82 2.03
C SER A 220 3.48 -17.65 0.91
N ALA A 221 4.36 -16.66 1.08
CA ALA A 221 5.55 -16.44 0.27
C ALA A 221 6.50 -17.64 0.24
N SER A 222 6.46 -18.52 1.25
CA SER A 222 7.30 -19.71 1.35
C SER A 222 6.79 -20.89 0.53
N HIS A 223 5.51 -20.87 0.10
CA HIS A 223 4.91 -22.00 -0.58
C HIS A 223 5.16 -21.94 -2.11
N PRO A 224 5.59 -23.04 -2.77
CA PRO A 224 5.93 -23.02 -4.20
C PRO A 224 4.79 -22.55 -5.11
N VAL A 225 3.55 -22.87 -4.74
CA VAL A 225 2.34 -22.51 -5.50
C VAL A 225 1.78 -21.15 -5.05
N TYR A 226 1.74 -20.88 -3.74
CA TYR A 226 1.07 -19.69 -3.22
C TYR A 226 1.95 -18.45 -3.20
N SER A 227 3.27 -18.59 -3.30
CA SER A 227 4.20 -17.48 -3.40
C SER A 227 3.82 -16.50 -4.53
N LYS A 228 3.17 -16.98 -5.57
CA LYS A 228 2.72 -16.19 -6.72
C LYS A 228 1.27 -15.70 -6.61
N ALA A 229 0.66 -15.80 -5.44
CA ALA A 229 -0.68 -15.29 -5.21
C ALA A 229 -0.70 -13.75 -5.22
N GLY A 230 -1.81 -13.19 -5.66
CA GLY A 230 -2.13 -11.78 -5.48
C GLY A 230 -3.54 -11.58 -4.95
N LEU A 231 -3.75 -10.46 -4.28
CA LEU A 231 -5.04 -9.98 -3.84
C LEU A 231 -5.49 -8.89 -4.81
N ILE A 232 -6.70 -9.06 -5.34
CA ILE A 232 -7.41 -8.03 -6.10
C ILE A 232 -8.75 -7.79 -5.43
N GLY A 233 -9.07 -6.54 -5.11
CA GLY A 233 -10.33 -6.26 -4.43
C GLY A 233 -10.81 -4.81 -4.56
N LEU A 234 -12.12 -4.65 -4.56
CA LEU A 234 -12.80 -3.38 -4.41
C LEU A 234 -13.20 -3.23 -2.95
N PHE A 235 -12.60 -2.32 -2.21
CA PHE A 235 -12.88 -2.10 -0.80
C PHE A 235 -13.65 -0.79 -0.60
N PRO A 236 -14.49 -0.67 0.46
CA PRO A 236 -14.89 0.64 0.93
C PRO A 236 -13.66 1.46 1.27
N ASN A 237 -13.61 2.71 0.83
CA ASN A 237 -12.52 3.59 1.24
C ASN A 237 -12.77 4.03 2.70
N PRO A 238 -11.88 3.71 3.65
CA PRO A 238 -12.11 4.00 5.06
C PRO A 238 -11.75 5.44 5.46
N TRP A 239 -11.13 6.21 4.55
CA TRP A 239 -11.00 7.67 4.67
C TRP A 239 -12.25 8.40 4.13
N ASN A 240 -12.98 7.78 3.20
CA ASN A 240 -14.26 8.28 2.71
C ASN A 240 -15.21 7.12 2.30
N PRO A 241 -16.22 6.75 3.12
CA PRO A 241 -17.05 5.56 2.89
C PRO A 241 -17.84 5.54 1.57
N GLU A 242 -17.99 6.71 0.95
CA GLU A 242 -18.66 6.89 -0.32
C GLU A 242 -17.80 6.53 -1.53
N LYS A 243 -16.48 6.40 -1.34
CA LYS A 243 -15.51 6.15 -2.40
C LYS A 243 -15.00 4.71 -2.36
N VAL A 244 -14.38 4.30 -3.47
CA VAL A 244 -13.83 2.95 -3.64
C VAL A 244 -12.32 2.98 -3.46
N ALA A 245 -11.78 2.00 -2.73
CA ALA A 245 -10.37 1.69 -2.71
C ALA A 245 -10.12 0.38 -3.48
N VAL A 246 -9.51 0.49 -4.66
CA VAL A 246 -9.10 -0.66 -5.46
C VAL A 246 -7.71 -1.09 -5.00
N VAL A 247 -7.59 -2.32 -4.53
CA VAL A 247 -6.30 -2.89 -4.10
C VAL A 247 -5.86 -3.93 -5.11
N VAL A 248 -4.66 -3.78 -5.64
CA VAL A 248 -3.98 -4.78 -6.47
C VAL A 248 -2.60 -5.02 -5.88
N ALA A 249 -2.43 -6.13 -5.17
CA ALA A 249 -1.22 -6.40 -4.41
C ALA A 249 -0.84 -7.88 -4.46
N GLY A 250 0.36 -8.18 -4.95
CA GLY A 250 0.96 -9.51 -4.94
C GLY A 250 1.81 -9.77 -3.69
N ILE A 251 1.91 -11.04 -3.29
CA ILE A 251 2.96 -11.48 -2.34
C ILE A 251 4.35 -11.16 -2.91
N PHE A 252 4.49 -11.38 -4.22
CA PHE A 252 5.61 -10.91 -5.02
C PHE A 252 5.09 -10.12 -6.23
N LYS A 253 6.01 -9.45 -6.92
CA LYS A 253 5.75 -8.62 -8.11
C LYS A 253 4.84 -9.27 -9.16
N THR A 254 4.95 -10.58 -9.36
CA THR A 254 4.20 -11.31 -10.40
C THR A 254 2.70 -11.27 -10.11
N GLY A 255 2.31 -11.36 -8.83
CA GLY A 255 0.92 -11.26 -8.41
C GLY A 255 0.34 -9.86 -8.65
N THR A 256 1.12 -8.80 -8.37
CA THR A 256 0.71 -7.41 -8.64
C THR A 256 0.51 -7.18 -10.14
N VAL A 257 1.49 -7.58 -10.97
CA VAL A 257 1.42 -7.42 -12.43
C VAL A 257 0.24 -8.19 -13.03
N ALA A 258 0.04 -9.44 -12.60
CA ALA A 258 -1.11 -10.25 -13.03
C ALA A 258 -2.44 -9.59 -12.64
N GLY A 259 -2.54 -9.02 -11.44
CA GLY A 259 -3.73 -8.29 -11.00
C GLY A 259 -4.00 -7.03 -11.84
N ILE A 260 -2.98 -6.26 -12.20
CA ILE A 260 -3.14 -5.07 -13.05
C ILE A 260 -3.63 -5.48 -14.45
N ARG A 261 -3.03 -6.54 -15.02
CA ARG A 261 -3.43 -7.09 -16.32
C ARG A 261 -4.87 -7.61 -16.31
N LEU A 262 -5.23 -8.34 -15.26
CA LEU A 262 -6.58 -8.85 -15.07
C LEU A 262 -7.61 -7.71 -14.94
N LEU A 263 -7.27 -6.66 -14.19
CA LEU A 263 -8.11 -5.46 -14.06
C LEU A 263 -8.30 -4.77 -15.42
N ARG A 264 -7.23 -4.65 -16.22
CA ARG A 264 -7.31 -4.12 -17.59
C ARG A 264 -8.23 -4.96 -18.47
N LYS A 265 -8.01 -6.29 -18.49
CA LYS A 265 -8.85 -7.24 -19.26
C LYS A 265 -10.31 -7.16 -18.85
N HIS A 266 -10.58 -6.89 -17.57
CA HIS A 266 -11.93 -6.66 -17.05
C HIS A 266 -12.58 -5.39 -17.57
N VAL A 267 -11.87 -4.26 -17.56
CA VAL A 267 -12.35 -3.00 -18.15
C VAL A 267 -12.60 -3.15 -19.66
N GLU A 268 -11.75 -3.91 -20.35
CA GLU A 268 -11.88 -4.22 -21.78
C GLU A 268 -12.98 -5.26 -22.09
N ASN A 269 -13.64 -5.81 -21.05
CA ASN A 269 -14.63 -6.87 -21.16
C ASN A 269 -14.12 -8.11 -21.92
N THR A 270 -12.81 -8.40 -21.84
CA THR A 270 -12.20 -9.62 -22.40
C THR A 270 -12.17 -10.77 -21.40
N ILE A 271 -12.08 -10.47 -20.11
CA ILE A 271 -12.24 -11.40 -18.99
C ILE A 271 -13.15 -10.72 -17.97
N ARG A 272 -14.08 -11.45 -17.33
CA ARG A 272 -14.88 -10.89 -16.25
C ARG A 272 -14.36 -11.35 -14.90
N ILE A 273 -13.95 -10.40 -14.06
CA ILE A 273 -13.77 -10.67 -12.64
C ILE A 273 -15.16 -10.78 -12.02
N THR A 274 -15.36 -11.81 -11.21
CA THR A 274 -16.58 -11.99 -10.44
C THR A 274 -16.27 -11.86 -8.96
N ASP A 275 -17.30 -11.57 -8.17
CA ASP A 275 -17.18 -11.57 -6.73
C ASP A 275 -16.85 -12.96 -6.19
N HIS A 276 -16.29 -13.00 -4.98
CA HIS A 276 -15.95 -14.24 -4.30
C HIS A 276 -17.18 -15.14 -4.17
N PRO A 277 -17.13 -16.40 -4.61
CA PRO A 277 -18.32 -17.24 -4.74
C PRO A 277 -19.00 -17.54 -3.41
N GLN A 278 -18.24 -17.76 -2.32
CA GLN A 278 -18.80 -18.08 -1.00
C GLN A 278 -19.20 -16.83 -0.21
N GLY A 279 -18.27 -15.89 -0.05
CA GLY A 279 -18.52 -14.65 0.69
C GLY A 279 -19.41 -13.62 0.01
N ASN A 280 -19.64 -13.75 -1.31
CA ASN A 280 -20.28 -12.73 -2.12
C ASN A 280 -19.67 -11.35 -1.84
N ILE A 281 -18.33 -11.23 -1.91
CA ILE A 281 -17.58 -9.97 -1.73
C ILE A 281 -16.70 -9.69 -2.96
N PRO A 282 -16.45 -8.43 -3.33
CA PRO A 282 -15.63 -8.08 -4.49
C PRO A 282 -14.13 -8.18 -4.22
N VAL A 283 -13.68 -9.25 -3.56
CA VAL A 283 -12.27 -9.50 -3.20
C VAL A 283 -11.92 -10.92 -3.61
N ARG A 284 -10.81 -11.09 -4.32
CA ARG A 284 -10.38 -12.38 -4.90
C ARG A 284 -8.89 -12.61 -4.66
N ILE A 285 -8.51 -13.89 -4.62
CA ILE A 285 -7.10 -14.29 -4.60
C ILE A 285 -6.75 -14.87 -5.97
N LEU A 286 -5.93 -14.14 -6.71
CA LEU A 286 -5.52 -14.51 -8.07
C LEU A 286 -4.26 -15.39 -8.08
N ARG A 287 -4.16 -16.23 -9.11
CA ARG A 287 -2.96 -16.98 -9.47
C ARG A 287 -2.19 -16.21 -10.53
N SER A 288 -0.87 -16.14 -10.39
CA SER A 288 0.00 -15.61 -11.44
C SER A 288 1.03 -16.63 -11.91
N THR A 289 1.33 -16.61 -13.21
CA THR A 289 2.48 -17.33 -13.77
C THR A 289 3.81 -16.69 -13.31
N SER A 290 4.93 -17.35 -13.60
CA SER A 290 6.27 -16.78 -13.34
C SER A 290 6.54 -15.48 -14.09
N GLU A 291 5.84 -15.26 -15.19
CA GLU A 291 5.95 -14.07 -16.05
C GLU A 291 4.99 -12.95 -15.64
N GLY A 292 4.13 -13.20 -14.64
CA GLY A 292 3.11 -12.25 -14.19
C GLY A 292 1.87 -12.20 -15.09
N GLU A 293 1.58 -13.28 -15.84
CA GLU A 293 0.28 -13.45 -16.48
C GLU A 293 -0.76 -13.94 -15.47
N ASP A 294 -2.03 -13.55 -15.65
CA ASP A 294 -3.14 -14.11 -14.90
C ASP A 294 -3.36 -15.59 -15.25
N ASP A 295 -3.47 -16.44 -14.23
CA ASP A 295 -3.72 -17.89 -14.32
C ASP A 295 -5.01 -18.27 -13.56
N GLY A 296 -5.99 -17.35 -13.60
CA GLY A 296 -7.26 -17.48 -12.87
C GLY A 296 -7.14 -17.18 -11.37
N PHE A 297 -8.00 -17.82 -10.58
CA PHE A 297 -8.15 -17.54 -9.15
C PHE A 297 -7.92 -18.81 -8.32
N PHE A 298 -7.38 -18.64 -7.12
CA PHE A 298 -7.45 -19.65 -6.07
C PHE A 298 -8.85 -19.66 -5.45
N GLU A 299 -9.39 -18.47 -5.18
CA GLU A 299 -10.74 -18.28 -4.66
C GLU A 299 -11.34 -16.95 -5.11
#